data_AF-A0A674CI53-F1
#
_entry.id   AF-A0A674CI53-F1
#
_cell.length_a   1.000
_cell.length_b   1.000
_cell.length_c   1.000
_cell.angle_alpha   90.00
_cell.angle_beta   90.00
_cell.angle_gamma   90.00
#
_symmetry.space_group_name_H-M   'P 1'
#
loop_
_entity.id
_entity.type
_entity.pdbx_description
1 polymer ?
#
loop_
_entity_poly.entity_id
_entity_poly.type
_entity_poly.pdbx_seq_one_letter_code
_entity_poly.pdbx_strand_id
1 'polypeptide(L)'
;MDQDFEDMDSEGRWQNLYIEIRNQSHECPLKVAKYPENRNRNRYRDVSPFDHSRVKLENTENDYINASLVVMEEAQRSYILTQGPLRNTCGHFWLMIWEQNTKAVIMLNRVIEKGSEKCAQYWPTQDEHEMSFRDTHFLITLVSEDVKSYYTTRVLELQNDKTGEKREIYHFHYTTWPDFGVPESPASFLNFLFKVRESGSLGADHGPAVVHCSAGIGRSGTLSLVDTCLVLMDKRKDPSSVDIKAVLLDMRKYRMGLIQTPDQLRFSYRAVLEGAKYIMGDCSVQKMWRELSKEDQDPVSDSESLLPTQPPSKCPLEKYNGSRVSRGEEGGDAELGERTTGTEPPYKEQDVDESTANARKRPRDERVSNWTPEITDPKQTKPSITDSEKKRKRPRTSDH
;
A
#
# COMPACT_ATOMS: atom_id res chain seq x y z
N MET A 1 11.98 25.62 2.36
CA MET A 1 10.99 24.62 1.88
C MET A 1 10.17 25.16 0.71
N ASP A 2 9.50 26.32 0.81
CA ASP A 2 8.77 26.91 -0.34
C ASP A 2 9.70 27.28 -1.50
N GLN A 3 10.78 28.04 -1.24
CA GLN A 3 11.77 28.40 -2.28
C GLN A 3 12.43 27.14 -2.88
N ASP A 4 12.82 26.17 -2.04
CA ASP A 4 13.42 24.92 -2.53
C ASP A 4 12.47 24.15 -3.46
N PHE A 5 11.18 24.17 -3.17
CA PHE A 5 10.15 23.57 -4.03
C PHE A 5 10.04 24.31 -5.36
N GLU A 6 9.98 25.64 -5.35
CA GLU A 6 9.91 26.46 -6.57
C GLU A 6 11.16 26.29 -7.44
N ASP A 7 12.34 26.21 -6.83
CA ASP A 7 13.61 25.96 -7.51
C ASP A 7 13.62 24.54 -8.12
N MET A 8 13.16 23.53 -7.37
CA MET A 8 13.01 22.18 -7.90
C MET A 8 12.03 22.09 -9.07
N ASP A 9 10.96 22.88 -9.04
CA ASP A 9 9.91 22.88 -10.05
C ASP A 9 10.35 23.57 -11.33
N SER A 10 10.95 24.76 -11.20
CA SER A 10 11.48 25.53 -12.33
C SER A 10 12.64 24.82 -13.04
N GLU A 11 13.47 24.09 -12.30
CA GLU A 11 14.57 23.30 -12.84
C GLU A 11 14.16 21.89 -13.32
N GLY A 12 12.91 21.47 -13.11
CA GLY A 12 12.41 20.15 -13.53
C GLY A 12 13.10 18.96 -12.86
N ARG A 13 13.56 19.10 -11.60
CA ARG A 13 14.42 18.11 -10.93
C ARG A 13 13.68 16.94 -10.26
N TRP A 14 12.35 16.89 -10.32
CA TRP A 14 11.53 15.86 -9.67
C TRP A 14 11.87 14.43 -10.10
N GLN A 15 12.14 14.21 -11.39
CA GLN A 15 12.54 12.89 -11.90
C GLN A 15 13.84 12.42 -11.24
N ASN A 16 14.84 13.31 -11.11
CA ASN A 16 16.15 12.98 -10.56
C ASN A 16 16.04 12.66 -9.07
N LEU A 17 15.31 13.47 -8.30
CA LEU A 17 15.07 13.18 -6.88
C LEU A 17 14.33 11.85 -6.69
N TYR A 18 13.31 11.58 -7.52
CA TYR A 18 12.57 10.33 -7.45
C TYR A 18 13.47 9.10 -7.72
N ILE A 19 14.36 9.18 -8.72
CA ILE A 19 15.35 8.15 -9.02
C ILE A 19 16.35 8.00 -7.85
N GLU A 20 16.78 9.11 -7.27
CA GLU A 20 17.69 9.10 -6.13
C GLU A 20 17.09 8.35 -4.93
N ILE A 21 15.85 8.68 -4.56
CA ILE A 21 15.11 8.01 -3.47
C ILE A 21 14.95 6.52 -3.78
N ARG A 22 14.62 6.17 -5.02
CA ARG A 22 14.56 4.78 -5.48
C ARG A 22 15.89 4.05 -5.25
N ASN A 23 17.01 4.67 -5.62
CA ASN A 23 18.33 4.05 -5.48
C ASN A 23 18.80 3.94 -4.03
N GLN A 24 18.32 4.82 -3.15
CA GLN A 24 18.62 4.80 -1.70
C GLN A 24 17.65 3.94 -0.88
N SER A 25 16.58 3.42 -1.49
CA SER A 25 15.58 2.62 -0.79
C SER A 25 16.16 1.26 -0.38
N HIS A 26 15.80 0.79 0.82
CA HIS A 26 16.29 -0.48 1.35
C HIS A 26 15.63 -1.66 0.62
N GLU A 27 16.43 -2.69 0.34
CA GLU A 27 15.93 -4.00 -0.09
C GLU A 27 15.90 -4.93 1.12
N CYS A 28 14.69 -5.40 1.47
CA CYS A 28 14.48 -6.34 2.57
C CYS A 28 13.92 -7.67 2.03
N PRO A 29 14.09 -8.79 2.78
CA PRO A 29 13.56 -10.09 2.37
C PRO A 29 12.03 -10.12 2.14
N LEU A 30 11.60 -10.91 1.16
CA LEU A 30 10.21 -11.08 0.72
C LEU A 30 9.77 -12.56 0.73
N LYS A 31 10.47 -13.40 1.50
CA LYS A 31 10.43 -14.86 1.39
C LYS A 31 9.00 -15.40 1.51
N VAL A 32 8.25 -14.96 2.53
CA VAL A 32 6.91 -15.49 2.81
C VAL A 32 5.93 -15.13 1.68
N ALA A 33 6.02 -13.90 1.18
CA ALA A 33 5.16 -13.43 0.08
C ALA A 33 5.38 -14.19 -1.23
N LYS A 34 6.55 -14.81 -1.42
CA LYS A 34 6.92 -15.56 -2.63
C LYS A 34 6.66 -17.07 -2.53
N TYR A 35 6.16 -17.58 -1.40
CA TYR A 35 5.77 -18.98 -1.31
C TYR A 35 4.65 -19.33 -2.32
N PRO A 36 4.69 -20.51 -2.97
CA PRO A 36 3.71 -20.91 -3.97
C PRO A 36 2.25 -20.79 -3.50
N GLU A 37 1.97 -21.18 -2.26
CA GLU A 37 0.66 -21.12 -1.61
C GLU A 37 0.12 -19.70 -1.41
N ASN A 38 1.00 -18.69 -1.42
CA ASN A 38 0.65 -17.28 -1.24
C ASN A 38 0.46 -16.53 -2.58
N ARG A 39 0.70 -17.19 -3.71
CA ARG A 39 0.61 -16.57 -5.04
C ARG A 39 -0.78 -15.98 -5.32
N ASN A 40 -1.85 -16.67 -4.92
CA ASN A 40 -3.23 -16.22 -5.09
C ASN A 40 -3.69 -15.19 -4.04
N ARG A 41 -2.85 -14.83 -3.06
CA ARG A 41 -3.10 -13.79 -2.07
C ARG A 41 -2.45 -12.45 -2.46
N ASN A 42 -1.71 -12.43 -3.57
CA ASN A 42 -1.02 -11.25 -4.10
C ASN A 42 -1.70 -10.74 -5.36
N ARG A 43 -2.17 -9.48 -5.34
CA ARG A 43 -2.77 -8.85 -6.52
C ARG A 43 -1.74 -8.58 -7.62
N TYR A 44 -0.52 -8.22 -7.23
CA TYR A 44 0.59 -7.92 -8.13
C TYR A 44 1.80 -8.77 -7.78
N ARG A 45 2.45 -9.34 -8.79
CA ARG A 45 3.60 -10.25 -8.61
C ARG A 45 4.81 -9.54 -8.00
N ASP A 46 4.95 -8.27 -8.28
CA ASP A 46 6.09 -7.41 -7.96
C ASP A 46 5.84 -6.41 -6.83
N VAL A 47 4.68 -6.51 -6.17
CA VAL A 47 4.39 -5.75 -4.94
C VAL A 47 4.15 -6.74 -3.81
N SER A 48 5.04 -6.78 -2.84
CA SER A 48 5.01 -7.74 -1.73
C SER A 48 5.42 -7.05 -0.42
N PRO A 49 4.86 -7.44 0.73
CA PRO A 49 5.32 -6.94 2.02
C PRO A 49 6.68 -7.53 2.37
N PHE A 50 7.52 -6.77 3.08
CA PHE A 50 8.76 -7.30 3.66
C PHE A 50 8.45 -8.26 4.81
N ASP A 51 9.30 -9.28 4.98
CA ASP A 51 9.07 -10.32 5.99
C ASP A 51 9.06 -9.76 7.42
N HIS A 52 9.86 -8.73 7.70
CA HIS A 52 10.00 -8.14 9.05
C HIS A 52 8.84 -7.21 9.44
N SER A 53 8.12 -6.65 8.47
CA SER A 53 7.05 -5.67 8.68
C SER A 53 5.67 -6.16 8.24
N ARG A 54 5.58 -7.36 7.64
CA ARG A 54 4.29 -7.91 7.22
C ARG A 54 3.36 -8.09 8.42
N VAL A 55 2.09 -7.81 8.22
CA VAL A 55 1.06 -8.19 9.19
C VAL A 55 0.88 -9.71 9.12
N LYS A 56 0.71 -10.36 10.27
CA LYS A 56 0.48 -11.80 10.40
C LYS A 56 -0.90 -12.02 10.96
N LEU A 57 -1.68 -12.89 10.32
CA LEU A 57 -3.00 -13.29 10.80
C LEU A 57 -2.85 -14.43 11.82
N GLU A 58 -3.57 -14.39 12.94
CA GLU A 58 -3.45 -15.40 14.00
C GLU A 58 -4.51 -16.51 13.88
N ASN A 59 -5.73 -16.17 13.49
CA ASN A 59 -6.87 -17.10 13.47
C ASN A 59 -7.13 -17.79 12.12
N THR A 60 -6.06 -18.18 11.41
CA THR A 60 -6.13 -18.85 10.10
C THR A 60 -4.96 -19.82 9.92
N GLU A 61 -5.12 -20.85 9.09
CA GLU A 61 -4.06 -21.83 8.80
C GLU A 61 -2.83 -21.20 8.12
N ASN A 62 -3.05 -20.13 7.35
CA ASN A 62 -2.00 -19.42 6.64
C ASN A 62 -2.01 -17.95 7.05
N ASP A 63 -0.99 -17.55 7.82
CA ASP A 63 -0.83 -16.23 8.43
C ASP A 63 -0.61 -15.08 7.43
N TYR A 64 -0.54 -15.38 6.12
CA TYR A 64 -0.16 -14.42 5.10
C TYR A 64 -1.31 -13.53 4.63
N ILE A 65 -1.08 -12.23 4.68
CA ILE A 65 -1.81 -11.18 3.96
C ILE A 65 -0.80 -10.18 3.38
N ASN A 66 -1.07 -9.61 2.19
CA ASN A 66 -0.21 -8.59 1.59
C ASN A 66 -0.45 -7.22 2.24
N ALA A 67 0.03 -7.07 3.47
CA ALA A 67 -0.06 -5.86 4.28
C ALA A 67 1.24 -5.64 5.03
N SER A 68 1.63 -4.38 5.24
CA SER A 68 2.82 -3.98 5.98
C SER A 68 2.46 -2.99 7.08
N LEU A 69 2.91 -3.25 8.30
CA LEU A 69 2.87 -2.29 9.39
C LEU A 69 4.03 -1.30 9.22
N VAL A 70 3.70 -0.04 8.98
CA VAL A 70 4.65 1.08 8.86
C VAL A 70 4.59 1.87 10.16
N VAL A 71 5.70 1.92 10.89
CA VAL A 71 5.80 2.57 12.21
C VAL A 71 6.70 3.79 12.10
N MET A 72 6.15 4.97 12.37
CA MET A 72 6.87 6.23 12.42
C MET A 72 7.01 6.66 13.88
N GLU A 73 8.07 6.16 14.52
CA GLU A 73 8.27 6.28 15.97
C GLU A 73 8.27 7.74 16.45
N GLU A 74 9.02 8.62 15.77
CA GLU A 74 9.09 10.02 16.14
C GLU A 74 7.73 10.72 15.99
N ALA A 75 7.00 10.40 14.92
CA ALA A 75 5.65 10.91 14.69
C ALA A 75 4.60 10.30 15.62
N GLN A 76 4.94 9.22 16.34
CA GLN A 76 4.01 8.39 17.11
C GLN A 76 2.78 8.02 16.28
N ARG A 77 3.03 7.62 15.03
CA ARG A 77 2.00 7.27 14.06
C ARG A 77 2.33 5.93 13.41
N SER A 78 1.32 5.08 13.29
CA SER A 78 1.44 3.79 12.64
C SER A 78 0.33 3.60 11.62
N TYR A 79 0.65 2.93 10.52
CA TYR A 79 -0.30 2.60 9.46
C TYR A 79 -0.13 1.15 9.05
N ILE A 80 -1.22 0.52 8.64
CA ILE A 80 -1.16 -0.73 7.87
C ILE A 80 -1.39 -0.38 6.40
N LEU A 81 -0.35 -0.51 5.59
CA LEU A 81 -0.44 -0.31 4.15
C LEU A 81 -0.65 -1.65 3.46
N THR A 82 -1.76 -1.79 2.74
CA THR A 82 -2.18 -3.07 2.15
C THR A 82 -2.67 -2.91 0.71
N GLN A 83 -2.67 -4.00 -0.05
CA GLN A 83 -3.26 -4.02 -1.39
C GLN A 83 -4.79 -3.90 -1.30
N GLY A 84 -5.45 -3.50 -2.40
CA GLY A 84 -6.89 -3.63 -2.55
C GLY A 84 -7.27 -5.11 -2.48
N PRO A 85 -8.16 -5.53 -1.56
CA PRO A 85 -8.50 -6.94 -1.39
C PRO A 85 -8.85 -7.63 -2.70
N LEU A 86 -8.35 -8.85 -2.88
CA LEU A 86 -8.87 -9.79 -3.87
C LEU A 86 -10.13 -10.46 -3.32
N ARG A 87 -10.98 -10.99 -4.20
CA ARG A 87 -12.22 -11.68 -3.82
C ARG A 87 -12.00 -12.77 -2.76
N ASN A 88 -10.92 -13.54 -2.89
CA ASN A 88 -10.53 -14.61 -1.95
C ASN A 88 -9.74 -14.11 -0.72
N THR A 89 -9.61 -12.79 -0.53
CA THR A 89 -8.88 -12.19 0.60
C THR A 89 -9.68 -11.13 1.34
N CYS A 90 -10.95 -10.92 0.98
CA CYS A 90 -11.81 -9.98 1.71
C CYS A 90 -12.03 -10.41 3.17
N GLY A 91 -12.26 -11.71 3.44
CA GLY A 91 -12.33 -12.24 4.81
C GLY A 91 -11.04 -11.99 5.59
N HIS A 92 -9.89 -12.35 5.00
CA HIS A 92 -8.57 -12.06 5.57
C HIS A 92 -8.34 -10.58 5.90
N PHE A 93 -8.85 -9.67 5.05
CA PHE A 93 -8.75 -8.22 5.26
C PHE A 93 -9.55 -7.76 6.49
N TRP A 94 -10.78 -8.26 6.67
CA TRP A 94 -11.58 -7.96 7.86
C TRP A 94 -11.06 -8.63 9.13
N LEU A 95 -10.50 -9.84 9.01
CA LEU A 95 -9.78 -10.48 10.10
C LEU A 95 -8.59 -9.62 10.57
N MET A 96 -7.80 -9.09 9.63
CA MET A 96 -6.71 -8.17 9.94
C MET A 96 -7.22 -6.91 10.66
N ILE A 97 -8.29 -6.29 10.18
CA ILE A 97 -8.89 -5.10 10.82
C ILE A 97 -9.30 -5.40 12.27
N TRP A 98 -9.90 -6.57 12.49
CA TRP A 98 -10.30 -7.02 13.82
C TRP A 98 -9.11 -7.26 14.75
N GLU A 99 -8.15 -8.07 14.33
CA GLU A 99 -6.97 -8.45 15.12
C GLU A 99 -6.08 -7.24 15.44
N GLN A 100 -5.99 -6.29 14.52
CA GLN A 100 -5.18 -5.09 14.69
C GLN A 100 -5.90 -3.96 15.42
N ASN A 101 -7.15 -4.16 15.87
CA ASN A 101 -7.96 -3.13 16.53
C ASN A 101 -8.06 -1.82 15.72
N THR A 102 -8.13 -1.94 14.39
CA THR A 102 -8.19 -0.79 13.49
C THR A 102 -9.53 -0.07 13.63
N LYS A 103 -9.51 1.27 13.75
CA LYS A 103 -10.74 2.10 13.80
C LYS A 103 -11.13 2.69 12.43
N ALA A 104 -10.17 2.87 11.53
CA ALA A 104 -10.42 3.44 10.19
C ALA A 104 -9.75 2.67 9.05
N VAL A 105 -10.49 2.57 7.95
CA VAL A 105 -10.04 2.10 6.65
C VAL A 105 -10.09 3.27 5.67
N ILE A 106 -8.96 3.56 5.04
CA ILE A 106 -8.79 4.65 4.08
C ILE A 106 -8.55 4.05 2.69
N MET A 107 -9.56 4.13 1.84
CA MET A 107 -9.58 3.60 0.48
C MET A 107 -9.34 4.73 -0.53
N LEU A 108 -8.28 4.61 -1.33
CA LEU A 108 -7.84 5.67 -2.25
C LEU A 108 -8.00 5.30 -3.73
N ASN A 109 -8.83 4.30 -4.04
CA ASN A 109 -9.11 3.86 -5.41
C ASN A 109 -10.59 3.54 -5.62
N ARG A 110 -11.03 3.51 -6.87
CA ARG A 110 -12.33 2.92 -7.24
C ARG A 110 -12.19 1.40 -7.42
N VAL A 111 -13.29 0.67 -7.23
CA VAL A 111 -13.35 -0.79 -7.47
C VAL A 111 -12.89 -1.11 -8.89
N ILE A 112 -13.39 -0.33 -9.87
CA ILE A 112 -13.02 -0.41 -11.27
C ILE A 112 -12.34 0.90 -11.69
N GLU A 113 -11.18 0.82 -12.32
CA GLU A 113 -10.49 1.97 -12.92
C GLU A 113 -10.01 1.59 -14.31
N LYS A 114 -10.30 2.43 -15.32
CA LYS A 114 -9.95 2.18 -16.73
C LYS A 114 -10.42 0.78 -17.21
N GLY A 115 -11.63 0.38 -16.80
CA GLY A 115 -12.25 -0.89 -17.18
C GLY A 115 -11.68 -2.14 -16.49
N SER A 116 -10.76 -2.01 -15.53
CA SER A 116 -10.16 -3.14 -14.80
C SER A 116 -10.50 -3.12 -13.32
N GLU A 117 -10.78 -4.29 -12.73
CA GLU A 117 -10.99 -4.44 -11.28
C GLU A 117 -9.67 -4.22 -10.52
N LYS A 118 -9.60 -3.13 -9.75
CA LYS A 118 -8.44 -2.74 -8.92
C LYS A 118 -8.59 -3.17 -7.48
N CYS A 119 -9.81 -3.42 -7.04
CA CYS A 119 -10.15 -3.84 -5.69
C CYS A 119 -11.47 -4.61 -5.76
N ALA A 120 -11.64 -5.67 -4.96
CA ALA A 120 -12.94 -6.30 -4.81
C ALA A 120 -13.90 -5.36 -4.06
N GLN A 121 -15.21 -5.53 -4.28
CA GLN A 121 -16.24 -4.97 -3.41
C GLN A 121 -16.19 -5.72 -2.07
N TYR A 122 -15.49 -5.17 -1.09
CA TYR A 122 -15.23 -5.84 0.21
C TYR A 122 -16.11 -5.31 1.35
N TRP A 123 -16.99 -4.35 1.06
CA TRP A 123 -17.94 -3.76 1.99
C TRP A 123 -19.35 -3.81 1.37
N PRO A 124 -20.42 -3.85 2.17
CA PRO A 124 -21.79 -3.80 1.65
C PRO A 124 -22.12 -2.45 1.02
N THR A 125 -22.89 -2.47 -0.07
CA THR A 125 -23.50 -1.26 -0.66
C THR A 125 -24.82 -0.91 0.03
N GLN A 126 -25.41 0.24 -0.32
CA GLN A 126 -26.77 0.59 0.14
C GLN A 126 -27.82 -0.46 -0.25
N ASP A 127 -27.66 -1.14 -1.38
CA ASP A 127 -28.61 -2.17 -1.81
C ASP A 127 -28.41 -3.46 -1.01
N GLU A 128 -27.16 -3.88 -0.79
CA GLU A 128 -26.82 -5.12 -0.10
C GLU A 128 -27.07 -5.03 1.41
N HIS A 129 -26.87 -3.85 2.03
CA HIS A 129 -26.91 -3.55 3.47
C HIS A 129 -25.89 -4.31 4.33
N GLU A 130 -25.65 -5.59 4.07
CA GLU A 130 -24.74 -6.45 4.81
C GLU A 130 -23.94 -7.39 3.91
N MET A 131 -22.76 -7.81 4.39
CA MET A 131 -21.87 -8.73 3.68
C MET A 131 -21.22 -9.68 4.68
N SER A 132 -21.34 -11.00 4.44
CA SER A 132 -20.80 -12.04 5.32
C SER A 132 -19.57 -12.73 4.71
N PHE A 133 -18.52 -12.86 5.51
CA PHE A 133 -17.29 -13.58 5.17
C PHE A 133 -17.16 -14.83 6.06
N ARG A 134 -17.72 -15.93 5.55
CA ARG A 134 -17.83 -17.21 6.29
C ARG A 134 -16.49 -17.87 6.59
N ASP A 135 -15.48 -17.63 5.75
CA ASP A 135 -14.12 -18.14 5.92
C ASP A 135 -13.44 -17.58 7.18
N THR A 136 -13.79 -16.35 7.57
CA THR A 136 -13.24 -15.68 8.75
C THR A 136 -14.28 -15.38 9.83
N HIS A 137 -15.55 -15.73 9.59
CA HIS A 137 -16.68 -15.53 10.52
C HIS A 137 -16.93 -14.06 10.90
N PHE A 138 -16.93 -13.19 9.90
CA PHE A 138 -17.28 -11.78 10.07
C PHE A 138 -18.52 -11.41 9.26
N LEU A 139 -19.36 -10.59 9.87
CA LEU A 139 -20.47 -9.90 9.23
C LEU A 139 -20.18 -8.39 9.25
N ILE A 140 -20.32 -7.75 8.09
CA ILE A 140 -20.15 -6.31 7.94
C ILE A 140 -21.50 -5.74 7.58
N THR A 141 -21.97 -4.75 8.33
CA THR A 141 -23.24 -4.05 8.07
C THR A 141 -22.97 -2.58 7.80
N LEU A 142 -23.59 -2.02 6.76
CA LEU A 142 -23.58 -0.59 6.48
C LEU A 142 -24.52 0.12 7.46
N VAL A 143 -23.98 0.99 8.31
CA VAL A 143 -24.77 1.76 9.29
C VAL A 143 -25.18 3.11 8.71
N SER A 144 -24.25 3.82 8.07
CA SER A 144 -24.53 5.09 7.40
C SER A 144 -23.52 5.36 6.28
N GLU A 145 -23.94 6.18 5.32
CA GLU A 145 -23.11 6.64 4.21
C GLU A 145 -23.38 8.14 3.97
N ASP A 146 -22.30 8.93 3.87
CA ASP A 146 -22.31 10.34 3.49
C ASP A 146 -21.45 10.51 2.23
N VAL A 147 -22.13 10.79 1.10
CA VAL A 147 -21.54 10.91 -0.22
C VAL A 147 -21.27 12.39 -0.52
N LYS A 148 -20.01 12.71 -0.79
CA LYS A 148 -19.54 14.03 -1.25
C LYS A 148 -19.06 13.96 -2.69
N SER A 149 -18.75 15.10 -3.29
CA SER A 149 -18.36 15.18 -4.71
C SER A 149 -17.12 14.35 -5.07
N TYR A 150 -16.15 14.24 -4.15
CA TYR A 150 -14.86 13.56 -4.41
C TYR A 150 -14.46 12.50 -3.38
N TYR A 151 -15.29 12.30 -2.35
CA TYR A 151 -15.10 11.24 -1.38
C TYR A 151 -16.43 10.78 -0.80
N THR A 152 -16.42 9.61 -0.16
CA THR A 152 -17.56 9.09 0.59
C THR A 152 -17.06 8.65 1.96
N THR A 153 -17.85 8.91 3.00
CA THR A 153 -17.60 8.34 4.32
C THR A 153 -18.69 7.35 4.68
N ARG A 154 -18.32 6.24 5.28
CA ARG A 154 -19.27 5.26 5.79
C ARG A 154 -18.95 4.93 7.23
N VAL A 155 -20.00 4.61 7.96
CA VAL A 155 -19.89 3.91 9.24
C VAL A 155 -20.29 2.46 8.99
N LEU A 156 -19.39 1.54 9.30
CA LEU A 156 -19.60 0.11 9.16
C LEU A 156 -19.61 -0.53 10.55
N GLU A 157 -20.51 -1.48 10.78
CA GLU A 157 -20.46 -2.36 11.94
C GLU A 157 -19.77 -3.66 11.53
N LEU A 158 -18.64 -3.96 12.15
CA LEU A 158 -17.92 -5.23 12.01
C LEU A 158 -18.28 -6.12 13.20
N GLN A 159 -18.99 -7.21 12.93
CA GLN A 159 -19.40 -8.20 13.91
C GLN A 159 -18.56 -9.47 13.77
N ASN A 160 -18.00 -9.96 14.88
CA ASN A 160 -17.38 -11.27 14.97
C ASN A 160 -18.44 -12.32 15.33
N ASP A 161 -18.84 -13.15 14.36
CA ASP A 161 -19.94 -14.12 14.55
C ASP A 161 -19.63 -15.22 15.56
N LYS A 162 -18.35 -15.47 15.86
CA LYS A 162 -17.96 -16.47 16.88
C LYS A 162 -18.21 -15.97 18.30
N THR A 163 -18.08 -14.66 18.53
CA THR A 163 -18.13 -14.05 19.87
C THR A 163 -19.35 -13.18 20.09
N GLY A 164 -19.98 -12.70 19.02
CA GLY A 164 -21.04 -11.69 19.05
C GLY A 164 -20.54 -10.26 19.32
N GLU A 165 -19.23 -10.05 19.50
CA GLU A 165 -18.65 -8.71 19.69
C GLU A 165 -18.79 -7.89 18.40
N LYS A 166 -19.12 -6.61 18.55
CA LYS A 166 -19.33 -5.64 17.46
C LYS A 166 -18.40 -4.46 17.63
N ARG A 167 -17.85 -3.97 16.51
CA ARG A 167 -17.02 -2.77 16.47
C ARG A 167 -17.45 -1.87 15.33
N GLU A 168 -17.50 -0.57 15.60
CA GLU A 168 -17.75 0.43 14.59
C GLU A 168 -16.43 0.80 13.87
N ILE A 169 -16.43 0.74 12.54
CA ILE A 169 -15.29 1.04 11.66
C ILE A 169 -15.66 2.21 10.75
N TYR A 170 -14.81 3.24 10.71
CA TYR A 170 -14.95 4.31 9.73
C TYR A 170 -14.31 3.92 8.40
N HIS A 171 -15.05 4.06 7.31
CA HIS A 171 -14.55 3.85 5.96
C HIS A 171 -14.50 5.18 5.22
N PHE A 172 -13.29 5.63 4.89
CA PHE A 172 -13.05 6.87 4.15
C PHE A 172 -12.63 6.51 2.72
N HIS A 173 -13.46 6.84 1.75
CA HIS A 173 -13.26 6.46 0.36
C HIS A 173 -13.04 7.69 -0.51
N TYR A 174 -11.81 7.94 -0.93
CA TYR A 174 -11.50 8.99 -1.92
C TYR A 174 -11.80 8.47 -3.33
N THR A 175 -12.77 9.07 -4.04
CA THR A 175 -13.36 8.50 -5.25
C THR A 175 -12.80 9.06 -6.55
N THR A 176 -12.19 10.25 -6.54
CA THR A 176 -11.73 10.95 -7.75
C THR A 176 -10.21 10.95 -7.94
N TRP A 177 -9.45 10.12 -7.20
CA TRP A 177 -8.00 10.04 -7.38
C TRP A 177 -7.65 9.13 -8.59
N PRO A 178 -7.11 9.68 -9.70
CA PRO A 178 -6.76 8.88 -10.86
C PRO A 178 -5.60 7.92 -10.61
N ASP A 179 -5.65 6.71 -11.18
CA ASP A 179 -4.56 5.74 -11.10
C ASP A 179 -3.29 6.27 -11.77
N PHE A 180 -2.15 6.17 -11.07
CA PHE A 180 -0.85 6.78 -11.40
C PHE A 180 -0.81 8.32 -11.52
N GLY A 181 -1.94 9.00 -11.36
CA GLY A 181 -2.00 10.45 -11.29
C GLY A 181 -1.94 10.99 -9.87
N VAL A 182 -2.31 12.25 -9.75
CA VAL A 182 -2.39 13.00 -8.50
C VAL A 182 -3.77 13.67 -8.41
N PRO A 183 -4.26 14.01 -7.20
CA PRO A 183 -5.43 14.85 -7.05
C PRO A 183 -5.24 16.18 -7.78
N GLU A 184 -6.33 16.73 -8.34
CA GLU A 184 -6.28 17.99 -9.11
C GLU A 184 -5.75 19.16 -8.28
N SER A 185 -6.07 19.18 -6.97
CA SER A 185 -5.57 20.19 -6.05
C SER A 185 -5.15 19.57 -4.71
N PRO A 186 -4.16 20.17 -4.02
CA PRO A 186 -3.87 19.82 -2.63
C PRO A 186 -5.04 20.09 -1.69
N ALA A 187 -5.94 21.03 -2.01
CA ALA A 187 -7.05 21.42 -1.16
C ALA A 187 -8.04 20.27 -0.91
N SER A 188 -8.49 19.57 -1.96
CA SER A 188 -9.40 18.42 -1.81
C SER A 188 -8.74 17.27 -1.05
N PHE A 189 -7.47 16.98 -1.35
CA PHE A 189 -6.67 15.98 -0.64
C PHE A 189 -6.52 16.31 0.85
N LEU A 190 -6.12 17.56 1.18
CA LEU A 190 -5.94 17.99 2.56
C LEU A 190 -7.28 18.01 3.30
N ASN A 191 -8.34 18.55 2.70
CA ASN A 191 -9.66 18.52 3.33
C ASN A 191 -10.09 17.07 3.67
N PHE A 192 -9.89 16.12 2.76
CA PHE A 192 -10.12 14.70 3.05
C PHE A 192 -9.22 14.15 4.18
N LEU A 193 -7.91 14.43 4.15
CA LEU A 193 -6.99 13.99 5.21
C LEU A 193 -7.41 14.55 6.58
N PHE A 194 -7.81 15.81 6.63
CA PHE A 194 -8.29 16.44 7.86
C PHE A 194 -9.62 15.85 8.32
N LYS A 195 -10.53 15.46 7.43
CA LYS A 195 -11.73 14.69 7.80
C LYS A 195 -11.37 13.35 8.47
N VAL A 196 -10.36 12.65 7.96
CA VAL A 196 -9.86 11.42 8.61
C VAL A 196 -9.31 11.76 10.00
N ARG A 197 -8.48 12.80 10.14
CA ARG A 197 -7.91 13.21 11.45
C ARG A 197 -8.97 13.61 12.47
N GLU A 198 -9.97 14.37 12.05
CA GLU A 198 -11.08 14.85 12.90
C GLU A 198 -11.92 13.71 13.49
N SER A 199 -11.95 12.55 12.84
CA SER A 199 -12.64 11.36 13.37
C SER A 199 -11.96 10.74 14.60
N GLY A 200 -10.74 11.17 14.95
CA GLY A 200 -9.95 10.59 16.04
C GLY A 200 -9.35 9.22 15.73
N SER A 201 -9.67 8.62 14.57
CA SER A 201 -9.30 7.25 14.22
C SER A 201 -7.81 7.01 13.95
N LEU A 202 -7.01 8.08 13.81
CA LEU A 202 -5.55 7.99 13.71
C LEU A 202 -4.85 8.07 15.08
N GLY A 203 -5.58 8.29 16.17
CA GLY A 203 -5.05 8.46 17.52
C GLY A 203 -4.42 7.19 18.11
N ALA A 204 -3.70 7.35 19.23
CA ALA A 204 -2.99 6.26 19.90
C ALA A 204 -3.91 5.28 20.66
N ASP A 205 -5.18 5.65 20.88
CA ASP A 205 -6.18 4.84 21.59
C ASP A 205 -6.73 3.67 20.72
N HIS A 206 -6.33 3.64 19.45
CA HIS A 206 -6.75 2.63 18.48
C HIS A 206 -5.53 1.95 17.86
N GLY A 207 -5.78 0.81 17.25
CA GLY A 207 -4.79 0.21 16.37
C GLY A 207 -4.50 1.05 15.12
N PRO A 208 -3.45 0.69 14.36
CA PRO A 208 -3.06 1.40 13.15
C PRO A 208 -4.22 1.52 12.15
N ALA A 209 -4.37 2.70 11.53
CA ALA A 209 -5.32 2.87 10.44
C ALA A 209 -4.86 2.05 9.22
N VAL A 210 -5.81 1.41 8.55
CA VAL A 210 -5.55 0.64 7.33
C VAL A 210 -5.69 1.59 6.15
N VAL A 211 -4.63 1.74 5.35
CA VAL A 211 -4.64 2.57 4.13
C VAL A 211 -4.36 1.69 2.93
N HIS A 212 -5.23 1.77 1.92
CA HIS A 212 -5.04 1.00 0.70
C HIS A 212 -5.42 1.79 -0.56
N CYS A 213 -4.89 1.32 -1.67
CA CYS A 213 -5.35 1.65 -3.01
C CYS A 213 -5.47 0.32 -3.77
N SER A 214 -5.04 0.25 -5.04
CA SER A 214 -4.91 -1.05 -5.72
C SER A 214 -3.73 -1.88 -5.20
N ALA A 215 -2.52 -1.33 -5.27
CA ALA A 215 -1.28 -2.02 -4.83
C ALA A 215 -0.86 -1.70 -3.38
N GLY A 216 -1.43 -0.65 -2.80
CA GLY A 216 -1.07 -0.20 -1.45
C GLY A 216 0.29 0.47 -1.32
N ILE A 217 0.78 1.13 -2.40
CA ILE A 217 2.12 1.75 -2.40
C ILE A 217 2.15 3.18 -2.96
N GLY A 218 1.50 3.46 -4.11
CA GLY A 218 1.51 4.79 -4.72
C GLY A 218 0.70 5.81 -3.91
N ARG A 219 -0.62 5.81 -4.12
CA ARG A 219 -1.58 6.70 -3.43
C ARG A 219 -1.53 6.56 -1.90
N SER A 220 -1.44 5.32 -1.40
CA SER A 220 -1.29 5.03 0.03
C SER A 220 0.00 5.63 0.60
N GLY A 221 1.12 5.50 -0.12
CA GLY A 221 2.39 6.12 0.26
C GLY A 221 2.31 7.64 0.30
N THR A 222 1.68 8.27 -0.70
CA THR A 222 1.42 9.72 -0.71
C THR A 222 0.63 10.15 0.51
N LEU A 223 -0.51 9.50 0.82
CA LEU A 223 -1.33 9.88 1.96
C LEU A 223 -0.56 9.77 3.28
N SER A 224 0.07 8.62 3.51
CA SER A 224 0.78 8.35 4.76
C SER A 224 2.04 9.20 4.92
N LEU A 225 2.73 9.55 3.83
CA LEU A 225 3.87 10.48 3.86
C LEU A 225 3.42 11.88 4.26
N VAL A 226 2.40 12.42 3.60
CA VAL A 226 1.90 13.77 3.90
C VAL A 226 1.41 13.85 5.34
N ASP A 227 0.62 12.86 5.80
CA ASP A 227 0.16 12.81 7.19
C ASP A 227 1.33 12.83 8.18
N THR A 228 2.31 11.94 7.99
CA THR A 228 3.48 11.83 8.87
C THR A 228 4.28 13.12 8.91
N CYS A 229 4.56 13.75 7.76
CA CYS A 229 5.28 15.02 7.70
C CYS A 229 4.54 16.10 8.48
N LEU A 230 3.22 16.26 8.28
CA LEU A 230 2.43 17.25 9.00
C LEU A 230 2.42 17.01 10.52
N VAL A 231 2.39 15.74 10.97
CA VAL A 231 2.50 15.39 12.40
C VAL A 231 3.87 15.76 12.95
N LEU A 232 4.95 15.48 12.22
CA LEU A 232 6.31 15.86 12.64
C LEU A 232 6.48 17.38 12.72
N MET A 233 5.95 18.12 11.74
CA MET A 233 5.97 19.58 11.76
C MET A 233 5.23 20.14 12.97
N ASP A 234 4.05 19.59 13.27
CA ASP A 234 3.27 20.00 14.44
C ASP A 234 3.98 19.68 15.75
N LYS A 235 4.61 18.51 15.85
CA LYS A 235 5.33 18.08 17.04
C LYS A 235 6.59 18.90 17.30
N ARG A 236 7.34 19.23 16.23
CA ARG A 236 8.58 20.01 16.32
C ARG A 236 8.34 21.52 16.38
N LYS A 237 7.13 21.98 16.01
CA LYS A 237 6.78 23.41 15.87
C LYS A 237 7.71 24.17 14.93
N ASP A 238 8.29 23.46 13.97
CA ASP A 238 9.21 23.99 12.96
C ASP A 238 9.06 23.19 11.66
N PRO A 239 8.34 23.71 10.65
CA PRO A 239 8.20 23.07 9.35
C PRO A 239 9.53 22.86 8.64
N SER A 240 10.51 23.74 8.83
CA SER A 240 11.81 23.66 8.14
C SER A 240 12.67 22.48 8.59
N SER A 241 12.38 21.93 9.77
CA SER A 241 13.08 20.78 10.33
C SER A 241 12.74 19.45 9.66
N VAL A 242 11.64 19.37 8.90
CA VAL A 242 11.14 18.11 8.35
C VAL A 242 11.68 17.87 6.93
N ASP A 243 12.59 16.90 6.80
CA ASP A 243 13.04 16.41 5.51
C ASP A 243 12.08 15.33 4.97
N ILE A 244 11.24 15.73 4.02
CA ILE A 244 10.23 14.86 3.37
C ILE A 244 10.89 13.63 2.69
N LYS A 245 12.08 13.81 2.10
CA LYS A 245 12.82 12.72 1.46
C LYS A 245 13.27 11.69 2.49
N ALA A 246 13.83 12.16 3.61
CA ALA A 246 14.26 11.29 4.69
C ALA A 246 13.09 10.51 5.30
N VAL A 247 11.94 11.16 5.51
CA VAL A 247 10.71 10.50 5.99
C VAL A 247 10.25 9.42 5.01
N LEU A 248 10.24 9.70 3.70
CA LEU A 248 9.86 8.70 2.70
C LEU A 248 10.83 7.50 2.67
N LEU A 249 12.13 7.75 2.77
CA LEU A 249 13.14 6.68 2.85
C LEU A 249 12.95 5.82 4.09
N ASP A 250 12.59 6.42 5.22
CA ASP A 250 12.29 5.71 6.46
C ASP A 250 11.03 4.85 6.34
N MET A 251 9.94 5.40 5.80
CA MET A 251 8.72 4.64 5.51
C MET A 251 8.98 3.46 4.54
N ARG A 252 9.85 3.66 3.55
CA ARG A 252 10.24 2.61 2.58
C ARG A 252 11.06 1.48 3.19
N LYS A 253 11.55 1.59 4.43
CA LYS A 253 12.10 0.44 5.17
C LYS A 253 11.02 -0.58 5.51
N TYR A 254 9.76 -0.16 5.65
CA TYR A 254 8.65 -1.03 6.04
C TYR A 254 7.86 -1.58 4.86
N ARG A 255 7.72 -0.83 3.76
CA ARG A 255 7.04 -1.30 2.55
C ARG A 255 7.72 -0.76 1.31
N MET A 256 7.97 -1.63 0.34
CA MET A 256 8.60 -1.25 -0.92
C MET A 256 7.78 -0.22 -1.70
N GLY A 257 8.47 0.58 -2.51
CA GLY A 257 7.85 1.32 -3.61
C GLY A 257 6.82 2.38 -3.20
N LEU A 258 6.80 2.84 -1.94
CA LEU A 258 5.90 3.92 -1.54
C LEU A 258 6.15 5.16 -2.40
N ILE A 259 5.09 5.74 -2.98
CA ILE A 259 5.16 6.74 -4.06
C ILE A 259 5.75 6.15 -5.35
N GLN A 260 4.95 6.12 -6.42
CA GLN A 260 5.24 5.39 -7.65
C GLN A 260 5.64 6.29 -8.83
N THR A 261 5.40 7.59 -8.75
CA THR A 261 5.74 8.54 -9.82
C THR A 261 6.41 9.80 -9.26
N PRO A 262 7.24 10.49 -10.07
CA PRO A 262 7.76 11.82 -9.71
C PRO A 262 6.65 12.82 -9.40
N ASP A 263 5.52 12.74 -10.12
CA ASP A 263 4.37 13.62 -9.89
C ASP A 263 3.73 13.39 -8.52
N GLN A 264 3.64 12.13 -8.07
CA GLN A 264 3.18 11.82 -6.71
C GLN A 264 4.16 12.35 -5.64
N LEU A 265 5.47 12.30 -5.91
CA LEU A 265 6.47 12.88 -5.02
C LEU A 265 6.31 14.41 -4.95
N ARG A 266 6.27 15.07 -6.11
CA ARG A 266 6.01 16.51 -6.24
C ARG A 266 4.72 16.92 -5.52
N PHE A 267 3.63 16.18 -5.74
CA PHE A 267 2.36 16.44 -5.09
C PHE A 267 2.46 16.29 -3.57
N SER A 268 3.22 15.32 -3.08
CA SER A 268 3.44 15.15 -1.63
C SER A 268 4.11 16.37 -1.02
N TYR A 269 5.14 16.92 -1.68
CA TYR A 269 5.79 18.17 -1.24
C TYR A 269 4.79 19.33 -1.24
N ARG A 270 4.04 19.51 -2.34
CA ARG A 270 3.04 20.57 -2.45
C ARG A 270 1.96 20.48 -1.37
N ALA A 271 1.49 19.27 -1.06
CA ALA A 271 0.48 19.04 -0.04
C ALA A 271 1.03 19.26 1.38
N VAL A 272 2.27 18.87 1.65
CA VAL A 272 2.93 19.15 2.94
C VAL A 272 3.11 20.66 3.14
N LEU A 273 3.59 21.39 2.12
CA LEU A 273 3.76 22.85 2.18
C LEU A 273 2.44 23.57 2.43
N GLU A 274 1.39 23.21 1.68
CA GLU A 274 0.07 23.79 1.87
C GLU A 274 -0.51 23.44 3.25
N GLY A 275 -0.39 22.18 3.68
CA GLY A 275 -0.85 21.71 4.98
C GLY A 275 -0.09 22.35 6.15
N ALA A 276 1.18 22.70 5.97
CA ALA A 276 1.99 23.35 7.00
C ALA A 276 1.42 24.72 7.40
N LYS A 277 0.77 25.44 6.48
CA LYS A 277 0.10 26.72 6.78
C LYS A 277 -0.94 26.56 7.90
N TYR A 278 -1.73 25.48 7.86
CA TYR A 278 -2.69 25.16 8.92
C TYR A 278 -2.00 24.84 10.24
N ILE A 279 -0.96 24.00 10.21
CA ILE A 279 -0.20 23.60 11.40
C ILE A 279 0.47 24.80 12.08
N MET A 280 0.87 25.80 11.30
CA MET A 280 1.47 27.05 11.79
C MET A 280 0.46 28.07 12.32
N GLY A 281 -0.82 27.69 12.44
CA GLY A 281 -1.85 28.47 13.14
C GLY A 281 -2.80 29.24 12.22
N ASP A 282 -2.67 29.12 10.89
CA ASP A 282 -3.66 29.68 9.98
C ASP A 282 -4.87 28.75 9.87
N CYS A 283 -5.78 28.79 10.84
CA CYS A 283 -6.99 27.97 10.80
C CYS A 283 -7.92 28.36 9.63
N SER A 284 -7.73 29.52 8.99
CA SER A 284 -8.59 29.96 7.89
C SER A 284 -8.40 29.10 6.63
N VAL A 285 -7.22 28.47 6.45
CA VAL A 285 -6.97 27.62 5.28
C VAL A 285 -7.85 26.38 5.25
N GLN A 286 -8.30 25.88 6.41
CA GLN A 286 -9.19 24.72 6.44
C GLN A 286 -10.57 25.05 5.86
N LYS A 287 -11.09 26.25 6.18
CA LYS A 287 -12.34 26.75 5.59
C LYS A 287 -12.16 26.96 4.08
N MET A 288 -11.03 27.55 3.68
CA MET A 288 -10.67 27.75 2.28
C MET A 288 -10.59 26.42 1.52
N TRP A 289 -9.99 25.37 2.08
CA TRP A 289 -9.92 24.06 1.41
C TRP A 289 -11.29 23.43 1.23
N ARG A 290 -12.19 23.56 2.22
CA ARG A 290 -13.57 23.09 2.08
C ARG A 290 -14.27 23.80 0.90
N GLU A 291 -14.16 25.13 0.84
CA GLU A 291 -14.73 25.95 -0.23
C GLU A 291 -14.14 25.61 -1.60
N LEU A 292 -12.80 25.50 -1.70
CA LEU A 292 -12.10 25.17 -2.94
C LEU A 292 -12.33 23.73 -3.41
N SER A 293 -12.52 22.80 -2.47
CA SER A 293 -12.76 21.39 -2.78
C SER A 293 -14.15 21.12 -3.35
N LYS A 294 -15.10 22.06 -3.13
CA LYS A 294 -16.49 21.92 -3.59
C LYS A 294 -17.12 20.59 -3.15
N GLU A 295 -16.89 20.20 -1.89
CA GLU A 295 -17.31 18.88 -1.36
C GLU A 295 -18.83 18.66 -1.43
N ASP A 296 -19.62 19.72 -1.29
CA ASP A 296 -21.09 19.67 -1.27
C ASP A 296 -21.74 19.75 -2.67
N GLN A 297 -20.94 19.74 -3.75
CA GLN A 297 -21.51 19.61 -5.10
C GLN A 297 -21.90 18.15 -5.40
N ASP A 298 -22.80 17.96 -6.36
CA ASP A 298 -23.15 16.62 -6.81
C ASP A 298 -21.92 15.91 -7.39
N PRO A 299 -21.78 14.58 -7.18
CA PRO A 299 -20.72 13.81 -7.79
C PRO A 299 -20.78 13.91 -9.32
N VAL A 300 -19.66 14.23 -9.96
CA VAL A 300 -19.58 14.30 -11.42
C VAL A 300 -19.81 12.91 -12.00
N SER A 301 -20.82 12.77 -12.87
CA SER A 301 -21.14 11.51 -13.56
C SER A 301 -20.01 11.14 -14.53
N ASP A 302 -19.57 9.87 -14.52
CA ASP A 302 -18.47 9.36 -15.37
C ASP A 302 -18.67 9.64 -16.87
N SER A 303 -19.89 9.96 -17.31
CA SER A 303 -20.25 10.31 -18.69
C SER A 303 -19.65 11.61 -19.22
N GLU A 304 -19.26 12.57 -18.38
CA GLU A 304 -18.70 13.86 -18.84
C GLU A 304 -17.17 13.84 -19.04
N SER A 305 -16.49 12.76 -18.67
CA SER A 305 -15.03 12.61 -18.79
C SER A 305 -14.53 12.18 -20.19
N LEU A 306 -15.46 11.93 -21.13
CA LEU A 306 -15.15 11.49 -22.50
C LEU A 306 -15.03 12.68 -23.47
N LEU A 307 -14.07 13.58 -23.24
CA LEU A 307 -13.58 14.50 -24.27
C LEU A 307 -12.30 13.93 -24.91
N PRO A 308 -12.14 14.01 -26.25
CA PRO A 308 -11.08 13.29 -26.94
C PRO A 308 -9.71 13.90 -26.64
N THR A 309 -8.95 13.26 -25.77
CA THR A 309 -7.51 13.47 -25.65
C THR A 309 -6.77 12.53 -26.61
N GLN A 310 -5.66 13.04 -27.15
CA GLN A 310 -4.85 12.48 -28.23
C GLN A 310 -4.55 10.97 -28.14
N PRO A 311 -4.28 10.30 -29.28
CA PRO A 311 -4.11 8.85 -29.33
C PRO A 311 -3.02 8.36 -28.36
N PRO A 312 -3.24 7.23 -27.67
CA PRO A 312 -2.28 6.72 -26.71
C PRO A 312 -0.99 6.32 -27.41
N SER A 313 0.12 6.89 -26.95
CA SER A 313 1.43 6.30 -27.21
C SER A 313 1.45 4.89 -26.60
N LYS A 314 1.99 3.93 -27.35
CA LYS A 314 2.07 2.53 -26.93
C LYS A 314 2.75 2.44 -25.55
N CYS A 315 1.99 2.03 -24.52
CA CYS A 315 2.53 1.75 -23.19
C CYS A 315 3.54 0.59 -23.28
N PRO A 316 4.80 0.78 -22.86
CA PRO A 316 5.66 -0.35 -22.54
C PRO A 316 5.12 -1.05 -21.27
N LEU A 317 5.29 -2.37 -21.17
CA LEU A 317 5.19 -3.06 -19.88
C LEU A 317 6.27 -2.50 -18.94
N GLU A 318 5.93 -1.50 -18.12
CA GLU A 318 6.84 -0.95 -17.14
C GLU A 318 6.76 -1.70 -15.81
N LYS A 319 7.95 -2.04 -15.30
CA LYS A 319 8.20 -2.82 -14.09
C LYS A 319 8.00 -1.93 -12.85
N TYR A 320 7.28 -2.41 -11.85
CA TYR A 320 7.04 -1.65 -10.63
C TYR A 320 8.32 -1.51 -9.79
N ASN A 321 8.33 -0.47 -8.96
CA ASN A 321 9.51 -0.05 -8.20
C ASN A 321 9.84 -1.05 -7.07
N GLY A 322 11.00 -1.72 -7.12
CA GLY A 322 11.44 -2.71 -6.12
C GLY A 322 11.95 -4.05 -6.65
N SER A 323 11.98 -4.27 -7.97
CA SER A 323 12.58 -5.46 -8.59
C SER A 323 13.82 -5.10 -9.40
N ARG A 324 15.03 -5.48 -8.93
CA ARG A 324 16.20 -5.65 -9.81
C ARG A 324 16.23 -7.10 -10.31
N VAL A 325 16.40 -7.29 -11.63
CA VAL A 325 16.63 -8.61 -12.23
C VAL A 325 18.11 -8.75 -12.51
N SER A 326 18.72 -9.82 -11.99
CA SER A 326 20.06 -10.26 -12.35
C SER A 326 20.12 -10.57 -13.85
N ARG A 327 21.06 -9.94 -14.57
CA ARG A 327 21.33 -10.22 -16.00
C ARG A 327 21.83 -11.67 -16.13
N GLY A 328 20.98 -12.54 -16.68
CA GLY A 328 21.39 -13.80 -17.32
C GLY A 328 21.45 -13.58 -18.83
N GLU A 329 22.49 -14.14 -19.44
CA GLU A 329 22.97 -13.89 -20.80
C GLU A 329 21.96 -14.21 -21.92
N GLU A 330 21.99 -13.39 -22.96
CA GLU A 330 21.25 -13.57 -24.21
C GLU A 330 21.85 -14.69 -25.08
N GLY A 331 20.99 -15.42 -25.77
CA GLY A 331 21.37 -16.29 -26.88
C GLY A 331 20.23 -16.51 -27.87
N GLY A 332 20.37 -15.93 -29.07
CA GLY A 332 20.11 -16.59 -30.36
C GLY A 332 18.71 -16.58 -30.98
N ASP A 333 18.56 -15.75 -32.02
CA ASP A 333 17.84 -15.91 -33.31
C ASP A 333 16.63 -16.87 -33.48
N ALA A 334 15.55 -16.37 -34.12
CA ALA A 334 15.23 -16.72 -35.53
C ALA A 334 13.86 -16.15 -36.02
N GLU A 335 13.95 -15.40 -37.11
CA GLU A 335 13.15 -15.37 -38.36
C GLU A 335 11.62 -15.15 -38.45
N LEU A 336 11.34 -14.44 -39.55
CA LEU A 336 10.09 -13.91 -40.11
C LEU A 336 9.14 -14.98 -40.69
N GLY A 337 7.84 -14.65 -40.70
CA GLY A 337 6.85 -15.27 -41.57
C GLY A 337 5.52 -14.51 -41.60
N GLU A 338 5.31 -13.69 -42.63
CA GLU A 338 4.02 -13.10 -43.01
C GLU A 338 3.02 -14.16 -43.50
N ARG A 339 1.73 -14.05 -43.14
CA ARG A 339 0.60 -13.93 -44.10
C ARG A 339 -0.78 -13.83 -43.44
N THR A 340 -1.41 -12.68 -43.68
CA THR A 340 -2.77 -12.44 -44.22
C THR A 340 -3.98 -13.31 -43.81
N THR A 341 -4.95 -12.59 -43.22
CA THR A 341 -6.41 -12.49 -43.54
C THR A 341 -7.31 -13.72 -43.49
N GLY A 342 -8.42 -13.62 -42.74
CA GLY A 342 -9.61 -14.45 -42.96
C GLY A 342 -10.61 -14.48 -41.81
N THR A 343 -11.54 -13.53 -41.84
CA THR A 343 -12.96 -13.50 -41.45
C THR A 343 -13.58 -14.62 -40.56
N GLU A 344 -14.45 -14.12 -39.68
CA GLU A 344 -15.34 -14.68 -38.66
C GLU A 344 -16.39 -15.76 -39.07
N PRO A 345 -17.17 -16.34 -38.11
CA PRO A 345 -17.63 -17.76 -38.04
C PRO A 345 -19.09 -17.90 -38.58
N PRO A 346 -20.05 -18.81 -38.18
CA PRO A 346 -20.42 -19.34 -36.83
C PRO A 346 -20.97 -20.80 -36.77
N TYR A 347 -21.31 -21.22 -35.53
CA TYR A 347 -22.49 -22.02 -35.09
C TYR A 347 -22.35 -23.44 -34.47
N LYS A 348 -22.98 -23.52 -33.28
CA LYS A 348 -23.79 -24.60 -32.63
C LYS A 348 -23.04 -25.77 -31.98
N GLU A 349 -23.10 -25.88 -30.64
CA GLU A 349 -24.16 -26.53 -29.83
C GLU A 349 -24.31 -28.04 -30.13
N GLN A 350 -23.89 -28.92 -29.21
CA GLN A 350 -24.80 -29.73 -28.39
C GLN A 350 -24.05 -30.71 -27.48
N ASP A 351 -24.75 -31.06 -26.41
CA ASP A 351 -24.44 -31.92 -25.28
C ASP A 351 -24.00 -33.35 -25.63
N VAL A 352 -23.41 -34.03 -24.65
CA VAL A 352 -23.94 -35.25 -23.99
C VAL A 352 -22.78 -35.98 -23.28
N ASP A 353 -22.83 -35.89 -21.95
CA ASP A 353 -22.82 -36.96 -20.95
C ASP A 353 -21.95 -38.24 -21.02
N GLU A 354 -21.70 -38.71 -19.80
CA GLU A 354 -21.33 -40.07 -19.36
C GLU A 354 -19.89 -40.61 -19.46
N SER A 355 -19.22 -40.49 -18.32
CA SER A 355 -18.92 -41.60 -17.40
C SER A 355 -17.85 -42.67 -17.71
N THR A 356 -17.20 -43.06 -16.61
CA THR A 356 -16.47 -44.31 -16.32
C THR A 356 -14.97 -44.43 -16.63
N ALA A 357 -14.21 -44.26 -15.55
CA ALA A 357 -13.30 -45.27 -14.97
C ALA A 357 -12.40 -46.08 -15.91
N ASN A 358 -11.08 -45.94 -15.74
CA ASN A 358 -10.32 -46.91 -14.94
C ASN A 358 -8.83 -46.57 -14.86
N ALA A 359 -8.30 -46.78 -13.66
CA ALA A 359 -6.90 -46.73 -13.32
C ALA A 359 -6.06 -47.74 -14.11
N ARG A 360 -4.83 -47.36 -14.48
CA ARG A 360 -3.68 -48.28 -14.52
C ARG A 360 -2.41 -47.59 -14.04
N LYS A 361 -1.81 -48.25 -13.07
CA LYS A 361 -0.58 -47.93 -12.34
C LYS A 361 0.66 -48.43 -13.11
N ARG A 362 1.82 -47.83 -12.73
CA ARG A 362 3.20 -48.38 -12.61
C ARG A 362 4.16 -48.26 -13.83
N PRO A 363 5.51 -48.27 -13.61
CA PRO A 363 6.35 -47.30 -12.87
C PRO A 363 7.76 -47.09 -13.54
N ARG A 364 8.73 -46.52 -12.80
CA ARG A 364 10.21 -46.47 -13.00
C ARG A 364 10.74 -45.42 -14.00
N ASP A 365 11.91 -44.79 -13.81
CA ASP A 365 13.07 -45.10 -12.95
C ASP A 365 13.76 -43.84 -12.41
N GLU A 366 14.46 -44.03 -11.30
CA GLU A 366 15.33 -43.10 -10.59
C GLU A 366 16.61 -42.76 -11.39
N ARG A 367 17.13 -41.54 -11.22
CA ARG A 367 18.59 -41.34 -11.24
C ARG A 367 19.02 -40.22 -10.29
N VAL A 368 19.66 -40.65 -9.22
CA VAL A 368 20.47 -39.89 -8.27
C VAL A 368 21.76 -39.42 -8.96
N SER A 369 22.20 -38.20 -8.66
CA SER A 369 23.61 -37.83 -8.73
C SER A 369 23.95 -36.79 -7.68
N ASN A 370 24.71 -37.24 -6.67
CA ASN A 370 25.42 -36.45 -5.67
C ASN A 370 26.62 -35.74 -6.31
N TRP A 371 26.91 -34.49 -5.94
CA TRP A 371 28.27 -33.95 -5.93
C TRP A 371 28.40 -32.86 -4.84
N THR A 372 29.17 -33.18 -3.81
CA THR A 372 29.86 -32.25 -2.88
C THR A 372 31.21 -31.86 -3.49
N PRO A 373 31.78 -30.71 -3.09
CA PRO A 373 33.15 -30.80 -2.57
C PRO A 373 33.40 -29.93 -1.32
N GLU A 374 34.55 -30.24 -0.73
CA GLU A 374 35.02 -30.00 0.63
C GLU A 374 35.31 -28.55 1.04
N ILE A 375 35.25 -28.43 2.36
CA ILE A 375 35.70 -27.34 3.23
C ILE A 375 37.23 -27.28 3.23
N THR A 376 37.79 -26.07 3.11
CA THR A 376 39.12 -25.74 3.65
C THR A 376 39.00 -24.50 4.54
N ASP A 377 39.40 -24.67 5.79
CA ASP A 377 39.48 -23.68 6.86
C ASP A 377 40.90 -23.11 6.90
N PRO A 378 41.09 -21.83 7.25
CA PRO A 378 42.11 -21.57 8.27
C PRO A 378 41.69 -20.54 9.32
N LYS A 379 41.70 -21.03 10.57
CA LYS A 379 42.42 -20.49 11.74
C LYS A 379 42.06 -19.07 12.22
N GLN A 380 41.42 -19.10 13.39
CA GLN A 380 41.47 -18.17 14.52
C GLN A 380 42.67 -17.21 14.56
N THR A 381 42.39 -15.91 14.72
CA THR A 381 43.19 -14.99 15.55
C THR A 381 42.40 -13.71 15.91
N LYS A 382 42.08 -13.55 17.18
CA LYS A 382 41.93 -12.28 17.93
C LYS A 382 42.52 -12.56 19.32
N PRO A 383 43.16 -11.62 20.05
CA PRO A 383 42.75 -10.21 20.14
C PRO A 383 43.89 -9.17 20.26
N SER A 384 43.60 -7.90 19.97
CA SER A 384 44.31 -6.78 20.59
C SER A 384 43.31 -5.78 21.14
N ILE A 385 43.24 -5.74 22.46
CA ILE A 385 42.56 -4.73 23.27
C ILE A 385 43.46 -3.50 23.27
N THR A 386 42.96 -2.35 22.83
CA THR A 386 43.62 -1.06 23.05
C THR A 386 43.23 -0.49 24.40
N ASP A 387 44.25 -0.04 25.12
CA ASP A 387 44.20 0.61 26.43
C ASP A 387 43.33 1.86 26.42
N SER A 388 42.19 1.83 27.12
CA SER A 388 41.62 3.01 27.77
C SER A 388 40.54 2.63 28.77
N GLU A 389 40.93 2.02 29.89
CA GLU A 389 40.20 2.19 31.17
C GLU A 389 41.02 1.63 32.36
N LYS A 390 41.86 2.49 32.93
CA LYS A 390 42.37 2.34 34.30
C LYS A 390 42.33 3.69 35.01
N LYS A 391 41.38 3.84 35.93
CA LYS A 391 41.38 4.58 37.22
C LYS A 391 39.93 5.01 37.48
N ARG A 392 39.17 4.33 38.35
CA ARG A 392 39.29 4.44 39.81
C ARG A 392 38.58 3.26 40.52
N LYS A 393 39.36 2.49 41.29
CA LYS A 393 38.95 1.86 42.57
C LYS A 393 38.76 3.01 43.58
N ARG A 394 37.83 3.06 44.56
CA ARG A 394 37.26 2.13 45.57
C ARG A 394 36.36 3.01 46.52
N PRO A 395 35.74 2.54 47.62
CA PRO A 395 34.66 1.54 47.79
C PRO A 395 33.47 2.02 48.67
N ARG A 396 32.40 1.20 48.72
CA ARG A 396 31.43 0.89 49.83
C ARG A 396 30.94 2.00 50.79
N THR A 397 29.61 2.09 50.95
CA THR A 397 28.90 1.69 52.20
C THR A 397 27.42 1.41 51.92
N SER A 398 26.92 0.37 52.59
CA SER A 398 25.52 0.03 52.81
C SER A 398 24.91 0.86 53.96
N ASP A 399 23.59 0.73 54.11
CA ASP A 399 22.75 1.06 55.28
C ASP A 399 22.42 2.55 55.49
N HIS A 400 21.24 3.01 55.06
CA HIS A 400 19.98 2.94 55.83
C HIS A 400 18.79 3.46 55.02
#